data_AF-A0AAU2G301-F1
#
_entry.id   AF-A0AAU2G301-F1
#
_cell.length_a   1.000
_cell.length_b   1.000
_cell.length_c   1.000
_cell.angle_alpha   90.00
_cell.angle_beta   90.00
_cell.angle_gamma   90.00
#
_symmetry.space_group_name_H-M   'P 1'
#
loop_
_entity.id
_entity.type
_entity.pdbx_description
1 polymer ?
#
loop_
_entity_poly.entity_id
_entity_poly.type
_entity_poly.pdbx_seq_one_letter_code
_entity_poly.pdbx_strand_id
1 'polypeptide(L)'
;MAVVVMQSATGHFPAAVDRLLASAGLASRRVVLVDGATTPPADLNGVDGLIVLGDPGSAPAAAGAGAPAGKAPVPAPAGPALVREALAAEVPVLALGTGTRLLARASGAAPASAVASAADGASVELTPSADSDPLFAGAARPSPGLRPAPEPLGLPSDSVVLASCDGYPDQAFRIGVSAWGVRFLASDGVAGDGAPSATGLDPWAEQLLGRFAALVAARAEHTATRAFFTRRADVWEERFAHQTPAYEAAVARMRMRPGGRAVDLGCGTGRAMPALRAQVGTRGQVIGFDVTPAMLAAAVRHGRDHHGRLLAADCTRLPLAGRCMHGIFSAGLLDHLPDPHTALREWARVSAGDGVLLLFHPSGRAERAARHGRPLDPGDLLAEGNLRPALETTGWHLDEYEDAAGHFLARAVRLG
;
A
#
# COMPACT_ATOMS: atom_id res chain seq x y z
N MET A 1 10.40 -9.21 5.53
CA MET A 1 9.72 -8.75 4.32
C MET A 1 9.59 -9.90 3.34
N ALA A 2 8.46 -10.10 2.68
CA ALA A 2 8.25 -11.19 1.72
C ALA A 2 7.48 -10.77 0.46
N VAL A 3 7.91 -11.29 -0.69
CA VAL A 3 7.22 -11.17 -1.97
C VAL A 3 6.58 -12.50 -2.32
N VAL A 4 5.28 -12.49 -2.59
CA VAL A 4 4.57 -13.68 -3.09
C VAL A 4 4.66 -13.72 -4.61
N VAL A 5 5.18 -14.82 -5.13
CA VAL A 5 5.31 -15.07 -6.56
C VAL A 5 4.23 -16.05 -6.98
N MET A 6 3.31 -15.60 -7.83
CA MET A 6 2.24 -16.42 -8.40
C MET A 6 2.57 -16.84 -9.82
N GLN A 7 2.50 -18.15 -10.10
CA GLN A 7 2.81 -18.74 -11.40
C GLN A 7 1.79 -19.82 -11.80
N SER A 8 1.67 -20.09 -13.10
CA SER A 8 0.95 -21.26 -13.60
C SER A 8 1.83 -22.52 -13.49
N ALA A 9 1.25 -23.72 -13.64
CA ALA A 9 1.98 -24.98 -13.58
C ALA A 9 3.07 -25.12 -14.66
N THR A 10 2.93 -24.42 -15.78
CA THR A 10 3.87 -24.42 -16.91
C THR A 10 4.82 -23.22 -16.91
N GLY A 11 4.59 -22.23 -16.04
CA GLY A 11 5.44 -21.04 -15.95
C GLY A 11 6.76 -21.36 -15.27
N HIS A 12 7.87 -21.12 -15.95
CA HIS A 12 9.20 -21.20 -15.34
C HIS A 12 9.52 -19.89 -14.64
N PHE A 13 9.80 -19.96 -13.33
CA PHE A 13 10.34 -18.85 -12.56
C PHE A 13 11.87 -18.87 -12.64
N PRO A 14 12.52 -17.90 -13.30
CA PRO A 14 13.98 -17.92 -13.37
C PRO A 14 14.58 -17.76 -11.97
N ALA A 15 15.57 -18.59 -11.62
CA ALA A 15 16.28 -18.50 -10.34
C ALA A 15 16.89 -17.10 -10.09
N ALA A 16 17.07 -16.31 -11.15
CA ALA A 16 17.47 -14.92 -11.07
C ALA A 16 16.51 -14.03 -10.27
N VAL A 17 15.19 -14.26 -10.34
CA VAL A 17 14.23 -13.43 -9.61
C VAL A 17 14.38 -13.60 -8.10
N ASP A 18 14.58 -14.83 -7.61
CA ASP A 18 14.87 -15.05 -6.18
C ASP A 18 16.16 -14.36 -5.74
N ARG A 19 17.21 -14.41 -6.58
CA ARG A 19 18.48 -13.74 -6.29
C ARG A 19 18.32 -12.22 -6.22
N LEU A 20 17.55 -11.64 -7.14
CA LEU A 20 17.26 -10.19 -7.15
C LEU A 20 16.48 -9.79 -5.88
N LEU A 21 15.43 -10.54 -5.52
CA LEU A 21 14.68 -10.31 -4.29
C LEU A 21 15.57 -10.44 -3.05
N ALA A 22 16.38 -11.49 -2.97
CA ALA A 22 17.31 -11.70 -1.86
C ALA A 22 18.35 -10.57 -1.76
N SER A 23 18.85 -10.06 -2.89
CA SER A 23 19.79 -8.92 -2.91
C SER A 23 19.19 -7.62 -2.37
N ALA A 24 17.86 -7.49 -2.43
CA ALA A 24 17.11 -6.39 -1.82
C ALA A 24 16.64 -6.70 -0.37
N GLY A 25 17.06 -7.82 0.21
CA GLY A 25 16.65 -8.25 1.55
C GLY A 25 15.23 -8.83 1.64
N LEU A 26 14.63 -9.23 0.52
CA LEU A 26 13.27 -9.76 0.44
C LEU A 26 13.28 -11.28 0.33
N ALA A 27 12.48 -11.96 1.17
CA ALA A 27 12.21 -13.38 0.99
C ALA A 27 11.18 -13.59 -0.13
N SER A 28 11.30 -14.68 -0.90
CA SER A 28 10.29 -15.05 -1.89
C SER A 28 9.43 -16.23 -1.39
N ARG A 29 8.12 -16.16 -1.64
CA ARG A 29 7.18 -17.26 -1.39
C ARG A 29 6.47 -17.62 -2.69
N ARG A 30 6.76 -18.79 -3.23
CA ARG A 30 6.20 -19.26 -4.51
C ARG A 30 4.83 -19.91 -4.34
N VAL A 31 3.92 -19.64 -5.26
CA VAL A 31 2.55 -20.15 -5.31
C VAL A 31 2.18 -20.54 -6.75
N VAL A 32 1.85 -21.81 -6.95
CA VAL A 32 1.35 -22.38 -8.21
C VAL A 32 -0.18 -22.36 -8.22
N LEU A 33 -0.77 -21.65 -9.19
CA LEU A 33 -2.21 -21.33 -9.20
C LEU A 33 -3.15 -22.44 -9.69
N VAL A 34 -2.63 -23.51 -10.32
CA VAL A 34 -3.46 -24.48 -11.09
C VAL A 34 -3.52 -25.88 -10.47
N ASP A 35 -2.50 -26.29 -9.72
CA ASP A 35 -2.31 -27.72 -9.38
C ASP A 35 -2.68 -28.10 -7.94
N GLY A 36 -3.18 -27.15 -7.14
CA GLY A 36 -3.51 -27.38 -5.72
C GLY A 36 -2.31 -27.71 -4.81
N ALA A 37 -1.11 -27.90 -5.36
CA ALA A 37 0.12 -28.23 -4.64
C ALA A 37 0.58 -27.14 -3.65
N THR A 38 0.22 -25.88 -3.92
CA THR A 38 0.47 -24.75 -3.01
C THR A 38 -0.75 -23.85 -2.98
N THR A 39 -1.23 -23.52 -1.79
CA THR A 39 -2.31 -22.57 -1.59
C THR A 39 -1.75 -21.14 -1.54
N PRO A 40 -2.32 -20.18 -2.30
CA PRO A 40 -2.07 -18.77 -2.05
C PRO A 40 -2.34 -18.42 -0.57
N PRO A 41 -1.64 -17.44 0.01
CA PRO A 41 -1.99 -16.99 1.34
C PRO A 41 -3.45 -16.50 1.37
N ALA A 42 -4.13 -16.71 2.49
CA ALA A 42 -5.52 -16.29 2.66
C ALA A 42 -5.68 -14.76 2.73
N ASP A 43 -4.56 -14.04 2.94
CA ASP A 43 -4.49 -12.60 3.07
C ASP A 43 -3.10 -12.05 2.76
N LEU A 44 -2.98 -10.73 2.85
CA LEU A 44 -1.72 -10.01 2.62
C LEU A 44 -0.88 -9.83 3.90
N ASN A 45 -1.20 -10.51 5.02
CA ASN A 45 -0.39 -10.36 6.24
C ASN A 45 1.02 -10.89 6.00
N GLY A 46 2.01 -10.01 6.17
CA GLY A 46 3.41 -10.32 5.91
C GLY A 46 3.75 -10.42 4.41
N VAL A 47 2.90 -9.90 3.52
CA VAL A 47 3.13 -9.81 2.08
C VAL A 47 3.42 -8.36 1.70
N ASP A 48 4.65 -8.08 1.27
CA ASP A 48 5.13 -6.74 0.95
C ASP A 48 5.10 -6.43 -0.55
N GLY A 49 4.93 -7.46 -1.38
CA GLY A 49 4.77 -7.32 -2.82
C GLY A 49 4.28 -8.61 -3.48
N LEU A 50 3.73 -8.48 -4.68
CA LEU A 50 3.30 -9.58 -5.52
C LEU A 50 4.03 -9.56 -6.86
N ILE A 51 4.48 -10.72 -7.33
CA ILE A 51 4.89 -10.93 -8.73
C ILE A 51 3.91 -11.94 -9.35
N VAL A 52 3.37 -11.62 -10.52
CA VAL A 52 2.36 -12.45 -11.21
C VAL A 52 2.88 -12.86 -12.58
N LEU A 53 3.28 -14.12 -12.74
CA LEU A 53 3.89 -14.62 -13.97
C LEU A 53 2.94 -15.43 -14.85
N GLY A 54 1.79 -15.85 -14.32
CA GLY A 54 0.89 -16.74 -15.02
C GLY A 54 -0.57 -16.45 -14.74
N ASP A 55 -1.39 -16.76 -15.74
CA ASP A 55 -2.84 -16.72 -15.64
C ASP A 55 -3.39 -18.16 -15.66
N PRO A 56 -4.08 -18.63 -14.60
CA PRO A 56 -4.69 -19.95 -14.59
C PRO A 56 -5.77 -20.11 -15.68
N GLY A 57 -6.33 -19.01 -16.20
CA GLY A 57 -7.30 -19.00 -17.30
C GLY A 57 -6.69 -19.00 -18.70
N SER A 58 -5.36 -19.00 -18.85
CA SER A 58 -4.69 -18.94 -20.16
C SER A 58 -4.15 -20.28 -20.66
N ALA A 59 -4.44 -21.40 -19.98
CA ALA A 59 -4.16 -22.72 -20.54
C ALA A 59 -5.03 -22.92 -21.80
N PRO A 60 -4.49 -23.43 -22.93
CA PRO A 60 -5.32 -23.78 -24.06
C PRO A 60 -6.36 -24.78 -23.56
N ALA A 61 -7.64 -24.48 -23.79
CA ALA A 61 -8.70 -25.44 -23.54
C ALA A 61 -8.31 -26.71 -24.31
N ALA A 62 -7.97 -27.78 -23.60
CA ALA A 62 -7.64 -29.04 -24.24
C ALA A 62 -8.85 -29.42 -25.11
N ALA A 63 -8.66 -29.38 -26.42
CA ALA A 63 -9.66 -29.82 -27.37
C ALA A 63 -9.87 -31.32 -27.15
N GLY A 64 -11.02 -31.67 -26.55
CA GLY A 64 -11.54 -33.03 -26.51
C GLY A 64 -11.13 -33.89 -25.31
N ALA A 65 -12.03 -33.97 -24.33
CA ALA A 65 -12.53 -35.23 -23.78
C ALA A 65 -13.71 -34.89 -22.85
N GLY A 66 -14.87 -35.51 -23.08
CA GLY A 66 -16.09 -35.27 -22.30
C GLY A 66 -15.84 -35.46 -20.80
N ALA A 67 -16.09 -34.41 -20.01
CA ALA A 67 -16.09 -34.50 -18.56
C ALA A 67 -17.41 -35.13 -18.09
N PRO A 68 -17.39 -36.14 -17.20
CA PRO A 68 -18.62 -36.67 -16.62
C PRO A 68 -19.27 -35.61 -15.72
N ALA A 69 -20.58 -35.42 -15.89
CA ALA A 69 -21.39 -34.56 -15.04
C ALA A 69 -21.36 -35.09 -13.60
N GLY A 70 -20.89 -34.28 -12.64
CA GLY A 70 -20.92 -34.66 -11.22
C GLY A 70 -19.79 -34.17 -10.32
N LYS A 71 -18.87 -33.29 -10.77
CA LYS A 71 -17.92 -32.65 -9.85
C LYS A 71 -18.54 -31.41 -9.20
N ALA A 72 -18.49 -31.36 -7.86
CA ALA A 72 -18.81 -30.19 -7.07
C ALA A 72 -18.06 -28.95 -7.61
N PRO A 73 -18.63 -27.74 -7.49
CA PRO A 73 -17.99 -26.53 -7.98
C PRO A 73 -16.58 -26.41 -7.38
N VAL A 74 -15.57 -26.39 -8.24
CA VAL A 74 -14.19 -26.10 -7.85
C VAL A 74 -14.20 -24.69 -7.24
N PRO A 75 -13.69 -24.48 -6.02
CA PRO A 75 -13.64 -23.16 -5.41
C PRO A 75 -12.92 -22.19 -6.36
N ALA A 76 -13.43 -20.97 -6.47
CA ALA A 76 -12.81 -19.93 -7.29
C ALA A 76 -11.31 -19.81 -6.93
N PRO A 77 -10.39 -19.74 -7.90
CA PRO A 77 -8.97 -19.73 -7.61
C PRO A 77 -8.64 -18.53 -6.71
N ALA A 78 -7.87 -18.75 -5.64
CA ALA A 78 -7.53 -17.71 -4.66
C ALA A 78 -6.61 -16.59 -5.21
N GLY A 79 -5.98 -16.79 -6.38
CA GLY A 79 -5.12 -15.82 -7.04
C GLY A 79 -5.80 -14.48 -7.36
N PRO A 80 -6.90 -14.44 -8.12
CA PRO A 80 -7.66 -13.21 -8.40
C PRO A 80 -8.08 -12.41 -7.16
N ALA A 81 -8.45 -13.09 -6.07
CA ALA A 81 -8.85 -12.42 -4.83
C ALA A 81 -7.66 -11.70 -4.17
N LEU A 82 -6.50 -12.35 -4.11
CA LEU A 82 -5.28 -11.78 -3.55
C LEU A 82 -4.78 -10.57 -4.37
N VAL A 83 -4.84 -10.65 -5.71
CA VAL A 83 -4.49 -9.50 -6.57
C VAL A 83 -5.44 -8.33 -6.36
N ARG A 84 -6.75 -8.58 -6.22
CA ARG A 84 -7.73 -7.53 -5.94
C ARG A 84 -7.49 -6.88 -4.58
N GLU A 85 -7.19 -7.67 -3.56
CA GLU A 85 -6.82 -7.15 -2.24
C GLU A 85 -5.54 -6.30 -2.32
N ALA A 86 -4.55 -6.73 -3.09
CA ALA A 86 -3.31 -5.99 -3.28
C ALA A 86 -3.52 -4.65 -3.98
N LEU A 87 -4.38 -4.61 -5.00
CA LEU A 87 -4.80 -3.37 -5.66
C LEU A 87 -5.48 -2.42 -4.67
N ALA A 88 -6.43 -2.92 -3.87
CA ALA A 88 -7.15 -2.11 -2.90
C ALA A 88 -6.25 -1.57 -1.78
N ALA A 89 -5.27 -2.35 -1.34
CA ALA A 89 -4.32 -1.98 -0.29
C ALA A 89 -3.09 -1.22 -0.81
N GLU A 90 -2.99 -0.97 -2.11
CA GLU A 90 -1.81 -0.41 -2.78
C GLU A 90 -0.50 -1.15 -2.46
N VAL A 91 -0.59 -2.49 -2.32
CA VAL A 91 0.57 -3.38 -2.28
C VAL A 91 1.23 -3.38 -3.66
N PRO A 92 2.57 -3.26 -3.77
CA PRO A 92 3.26 -3.36 -5.05
C PRO A 92 2.96 -4.68 -5.78
N VAL A 93 2.50 -4.60 -7.03
CA VAL A 93 2.25 -5.75 -7.90
C VAL A 93 3.02 -5.58 -9.20
N LEU A 94 3.78 -6.60 -9.62
CA LEU A 94 4.38 -6.67 -10.94
C LEU A 94 3.86 -7.89 -11.68
N ALA A 95 3.04 -7.67 -12.71
CA ALA A 95 2.51 -8.70 -13.57
C ALA A 95 3.29 -8.78 -14.88
N LEU A 96 3.74 -9.98 -15.24
CA LEU A 96 4.61 -10.23 -16.37
C LEU A 96 3.95 -11.20 -17.35
N GLY A 97 4.10 -10.95 -18.65
CA GLY A 97 3.61 -11.84 -19.71
C GLY A 97 2.11 -12.12 -19.59
N THR A 98 1.74 -13.39 -19.48
CA THR A 98 0.33 -13.81 -19.32
C THR A 98 -0.27 -13.38 -17.99
N GLY A 99 0.53 -13.14 -16.95
CA GLY A 99 0.08 -12.63 -15.66
C GLY A 99 -0.62 -11.26 -15.74
N THR A 100 -0.33 -10.47 -16.79
CA THR A 100 -1.00 -9.18 -17.01
C THR A 100 -2.51 -9.32 -17.25
N ARG A 101 -2.98 -10.45 -17.78
CA ARG A 101 -4.41 -10.75 -17.93
C ARG A 101 -5.10 -10.95 -16.59
N LEU A 102 -4.42 -11.62 -15.65
CA LEU A 102 -4.92 -11.80 -14.29
C LEU A 102 -5.03 -10.45 -13.58
N LEU A 103 -4.00 -9.59 -13.71
CA LEU A 103 -4.01 -8.25 -13.15
C LEU A 103 -5.17 -7.40 -13.69
N ALA A 104 -5.34 -7.34 -15.01
CA ALA A 104 -6.42 -6.59 -15.65
C ALA A 104 -7.83 -7.07 -15.23
N ARG A 105 -8.04 -8.38 -15.12
CA ARG A 105 -9.34 -8.90 -14.63
C ARG A 105 -9.55 -8.63 -13.15
N ALA A 106 -8.50 -8.69 -12.34
CA ALA A 106 -8.60 -8.40 -10.90
C ALA A 106 -8.92 -6.93 -10.63
N SER A 107 -8.49 -6.01 -11.50
CA SER A 107 -8.86 -4.59 -11.44
C SER A 107 -10.28 -4.29 -11.94
N GLY A 108 -11.02 -5.30 -12.43
CA GLY A 108 -12.37 -5.13 -12.95
C GLY A 108 -12.45 -4.59 -14.38
N ALA A 109 -11.33 -4.62 -15.14
CA ALA A 109 -11.34 -4.17 -16.53
C ALA A 109 -12.18 -5.10 -17.41
N ALA A 110 -12.96 -4.51 -18.32
CA ALA A 110 -13.66 -5.26 -19.35
C ALA A 110 -12.66 -5.86 -20.36
N PRO A 111 -12.91 -7.04 -20.94
CA PRO A 111 -12.06 -7.57 -22.01
C PRO A 111 -11.99 -6.59 -23.19
N ALA A 112 -10.79 -6.41 -23.77
CA ALA A 112 -10.66 -5.62 -24.98
C ALA A 112 -11.32 -6.33 -26.17
N SER A 113 -11.90 -5.55 -27.08
CA SER A 113 -12.35 -6.06 -28.38
C SER A 113 -11.15 -6.37 -29.28
N ALA A 114 -11.24 -7.45 -30.06
CA ALA A 114 -10.18 -7.83 -30.98
C ALA A 114 -9.87 -6.70 -31.97
N VAL A 115 -8.59 -6.36 -32.11
CA VAL A 115 -8.09 -5.39 -33.09
C VAL A 115 -7.19 -6.12 -34.09
N ALA A 116 -6.99 -5.55 -35.27
CA ALA A 116 -6.13 -6.12 -36.31
C ALA A 116 -4.70 -6.42 -35.81
N SER A 117 -4.13 -7.51 -36.31
CA SER A 117 -2.79 -8.02 -35.99
C SER A 117 -1.69 -6.95 -36.05
N ALA A 118 -0.71 -7.05 -35.15
CA ALA A 118 0.55 -6.31 -35.22
C ALA A 118 1.20 -6.58 -36.56
N ALA A 119 1.79 -5.54 -37.15
CA ALA A 119 2.73 -5.72 -38.24
C ALA A 119 3.94 -6.52 -37.74
N ASP A 120 4.40 -7.49 -38.53
CA ASP A 120 5.63 -8.21 -38.26
C ASP A 120 6.79 -7.22 -38.11
N GLY A 121 7.47 -7.24 -36.95
CA GLY A 121 8.66 -6.40 -36.69
C GLY A 121 8.44 -5.12 -35.88
N ALA A 122 7.25 -4.87 -35.33
CA ALA A 122 7.01 -3.70 -34.46
C ALA A 122 7.91 -3.72 -33.21
N SER A 123 8.58 -2.59 -32.93
CA SER A 123 9.38 -2.39 -31.71
C SER A 123 8.56 -1.81 -30.58
N VAL A 124 8.83 -2.23 -29.34
CA VAL A 124 8.24 -1.62 -28.15
C VAL A 124 9.00 -0.36 -27.79
N GLU A 125 8.28 0.74 -27.57
CA GLU A 125 8.82 2.02 -27.15
C GLU A 125 8.23 2.46 -25.81
N LEU A 126 9.05 3.07 -24.95
CA LEU A 126 8.56 3.71 -23.73
C LEU A 126 7.83 5.01 -24.10
N THR A 127 6.70 5.25 -23.45
CA THR A 127 5.95 6.50 -23.61
C THR A 127 6.52 7.60 -22.69
N PRO A 128 6.21 8.88 -22.93
CA PRO A 128 6.63 9.98 -22.03
C PRO A 128 6.19 9.80 -20.57
N SER A 129 5.08 9.08 -20.32
CA SER A 129 4.62 8.78 -18.97
C SER A 129 5.64 7.98 -18.16
N ALA A 130 6.47 7.16 -18.83
CA ALA A 130 7.49 6.34 -18.20
C ALA A 130 8.59 7.19 -17.51
N ASP A 131 8.86 8.40 -17.99
CA ASP A 131 9.93 9.26 -17.47
C ASP A 131 9.69 9.71 -16.01
N SER A 132 8.42 9.70 -15.58
CA SER A 132 8.01 10.11 -14.23
C SER A 132 7.43 8.95 -13.40
N ASP A 133 7.37 7.74 -13.96
CA ASP A 133 6.75 6.60 -13.30
C ASP A 133 7.64 6.02 -12.18
N PRO A 134 7.09 5.66 -11.01
CA PRO A 134 7.89 5.18 -9.88
C PRO A 134 8.76 3.94 -10.16
N LEU A 135 8.37 3.10 -11.14
CA LEU A 135 9.13 1.91 -11.52
C LEU A 135 9.96 2.13 -12.79
N PHE A 136 9.44 2.88 -13.77
CA PHE A 136 10.07 3.06 -15.08
C PHE A 136 10.97 4.29 -15.20
N ALA A 137 10.89 5.28 -14.30
CA ALA A 137 11.69 6.49 -14.39
C ALA A 137 13.20 6.16 -14.39
N GLY A 138 13.88 6.58 -15.47
CA GLY A 138 15.30 6.31 -15.69
C GLY A 138 15.64 4.85 -16.04
N ALA A 139 14.65 4.01 -16.36
CA ALA A 139 14.90 2.68 -16.93
C ALA A 139 15.59 2.80 -18.30
N ALA A 140 16.42 1.82 -18.64
CA ALA A 140 16.99 1.73 -19.97
C ALA A 140 15.89 1.49 -21.02
N ARG A 141 16.22 1.72 -22.29
CA ARG A 141 15.33 1.33 -23.39
C ARG A 141 15.15 -0.20 -23.39
N PRO A 142 13.96 -0.71 -23.73
CA PRO A 142 13.77 -2.14 -23.95
C PRO A 142 14.83 -2.70 -24.89
N SER A 143 15.36 -3.89 -24.57
CA SER A 143 16.37 -4.53 -25.39
C SER A 143 15.86 -4.78 -26.82
N PRO A 144 16.70 -4.58 -27.85
CA PRO A 144 16.35 -4.96 -29.22
C PRO A 144 15.97 -6.44 -29.28
N GLY A 145 14.87 -6.81 -29.94
CA GLY A 145 14.45 -8.21 -30.09
C GLY A 145 13.36 -8.70 -29.12
N LEU A 146 12.98 -7.89 -28.12
CA LEU A 146 11.77 -8.16 -27.33
C LEU A 146 10.53 -8.04 -28.23
N ARG A 147 9.70 -9.10 -28.24
CA ARG A 147 8.52 -9.18 -29.09
C ARG A 147 7.31 -8.56 -28.38
N PRO A 148 6.59 -7.63 -29.01
CA PRO A 148 5.34 -7.12 -28.46
C PRO A 148 4.30 -8.22 -28.28
N ALA A 149 3.44 -8.07 -27.27
CA ALA A 149 2.27 -8.92 -27.14
C ALA A 149 1.25 -8.60 -28.25
N PRO A 150 0.80 -9.59 -29.03
CA PRO A 150 -0.01 -9.37 -30.24
C PRO A 150 -1.52 -9.35 -29.98
N GLU A 151 -1.95 -9.50 -28.73
CA GLU A 151 -3.38 -9.49 -28.36
C GLU A 151 -3.72 -8.17 -27.65
N PRO A 152 -4.93 -7.63 -27.79
CA PRO A 152 -5.33 -6.47 -26.99
C PRO A 152 -5.63 -6.87 -25.54
N LEU A 153 -5.35 -5.97 -24.58
CA LEU A 153 -5.71 -6.13 -23.18
C LEU A 153 -6.59 -4.96 -22.73
N GLY A 154 -7.72 -5.28 -22.12
CA GLY A 154 -8.58 -4.24 -21.56
C GLY A 154 -8.01 -3.74 -20.25
N LEU A 155 -7.87 -2.42 -20.12
CA LEU A 155 -7.35 -1.76 -18.92
C LEU A 155 -8.40 -0.79 -18.35
N PRO A 156 -8.39 -0.55 -17.02
CA PRO A 156 -9.16 0.56 -16.44
C PRO A 156 -8.81 1.89 -17.09
N SER A 157 -9.78 2.80 -17.21
CA SER A 157 -9.62 4.07 -17.92
C SER A 157 -8.60 5.03 -17.30
N ASP A 158 -8.30 4.87 -16.02
CA ASP A 158 -7.31 5.63 -15.25
C ASP A 158 -5.91 4.99 -15.29
N SER A 159 -5.71 3.95 -16.10
CA SER A 159 -4.41 3.31 -16.28
C SER A 159 -3.45 4.23 -17.02
N VAL A 160 -2.19 4.19 -16.60
CA VAL A 160 -1.10 4.90 -17.27
C VAL A 160 -0.40 3.92 -18.20
N VAL A 161 -0.42 4.21 -19.50
CA VAL A 161 0.41 3.49 -20.47
C VAL A 161 1.86 3.92 -20.29
N LEU A 162 2.77 2.94 -20.22
CA LEU A 162 4.20 3.13 -19.97
C LEU A 162 5.05 2.70 -21.16
N ALA A 163 4.59 1.71 -21.93
CA ALA A 163 5.19 1.33 -23.20
C ALA A 163 4.11 0.91 -24.20
N SER A 164 4.36 1.18 -25.48
CA SER A 164 3.46 0.89 -26.59
C SER A 164 4.24 0.31 -27.77
N CYS A 165 3.53 -0.32 -28.71
CA CYS A 165 4.02 -0.54 -30.06
C CYS A 165 2.92 -0.22 -31.08
N ASP A 166 3.29 -0.13 -32.35
CA ASP A 166 2.34 0.18 -33.42
C ASP A 166 1.16 -0.80 -33.43
N GLY A 167 -0.06 -0.25 -33.26
CA GLY A 167 -1.31 -1.01 -33.19
C GLY A 167 -1.66 -1.56 -31.79
N TYR A 168 -0.73 -1.55 -30.83
CA TYR A 168 -0.94 -2.08 -29.48
C TYR A 168 -0.40 -1.12 -28.42
N PRO A 169 -1.24 -0.22 -27.89
CA PRO A 169 -0.79 0.83 -26.98
C PRO A 169 -0.38 0.31 -25.61
N ASP A 170 -0.76 -0.91 -25.23
CA ASP A 170 -0.79 -1.42 -23.87
C ASP A 170 0.32 -2.43 -23.58
N GLN A 171 1.55 -2.20 -24.07
CA GLN A 171 2.69 -3.12 -23.92
C GLN A 171 3.29 -3.12 -22.51
N ALA A 172 3.33 -1.96 -21.87
CA ALA A 172 3.49 -1.84 -20.41
C ALA A 172 2.54 -0.79 -19.87
N PHE A 173 2.05 -0.99 -18.65
CA PHE A 173 1.07 -0.11 -18.03
C PHE A 173 1.18 -0.11 -16.51
N ARG A 174 0.62 0.91 -15.87
CA ARG A 174 0.36 0.98 -14.43
C ARG A 174 -1.13 1.18 -14.16
N ILE A 175 -1.68 0.37 -13.26
CA ILE A 175 -3.02 0.51 -12.69
C ILE A 175 -2.87 1.08 -11.27
N GLY A 176 -3.62 2.14 -10.97
CA GLY A 176 -3.49 2.85 -9.69
C GLY A 176 -2.06 3.35 -9.47
N VAL A 177 -1.55 3.26 -8.25
CA VAL A 177 -0.21 3.80 -7.89
C VAL A 177 0.85 2.72 -7.62
N SER A 178 0.48 1.44 -7.70
CA SER A 178 1.35 0.35 -7.22
C SER A 178 1.25 -0.95 -8.02
N ALA A 179 0.54 -1.02 -9.14
CA ALA A 179 0.43 -2.25 -9.92
C ALA A 179 0.87 -2.03 -11.37
N TRP A 180 1.90 -2.76 -11.79
CA TRP A 180 2.49 -2.67 -13.12
C TRP A 180 2.27 -3.94 -13.91
N GLY A 181 2.03 -3.79 -15.22
CA GLY A 181 1.99 -4.88 -16.19
C GLY A 181 3.04 -4.70 -17.26
N VAL A 182 3.77 -5.76 -17.61
CA VAL A 182 4.71 -5.80 -18.74
C VAL A 182 4.48 -7.04 -19.57
N ARG A 183 4.27 -6.85 -20.87
CA ARG A 183 3.73 -7.90 -21.74
C ARG A 183 4.74 -8.49 -22.73
N PHE A 184 5.86 -7.82 -22.95
CA PHE A 184 6.85 -8.12 -24.00
C PHE A 184 8.13 -8.78 -23.45
N LEU A 185 8.00 -9.65 -22.45
CA LEU A 185 9.15 -10.31 -21.82
C LEU A 185 9.50 -11.63 -22.49
N ALA A 186 10.79 -11.84 -22.78
CA ALA A 186 11.30 -13.13 -23.21
C ALA A 186 11.33 -14.09 -22.01
N SER A 187 10.35 -14.98 -21.90
CA SER A 187 10.33 -16.07 -20.91
C SER A 187 11.23 -17.25 -21.29
N ASP A 188 11.77 -17.25 -22.52
CA ASP A 188 12.37 -18.46 -23.12
C ASP A 188 13.90 -18.47 -22.97
N GLY A 189 14.45 -17.57 -22.15
CA GLY A 189 15.89 -17.53 -21.85
C GLY A 189 16.77 -17.10 -23.01
N VAL A 190 16.20 -16.54 -24.08
CA VAL A 190 16.93 -16.03 -25.24
C VAL A 190 16.98 -14.51 -25.15
N ALA A 191 18.18 -13.95 -25.01
CA ALA A 191 18.42 -12.51 -25.08
C ALA A 191 18.03 -11.98 -26.47
N GLY A 192 17.84 -10.68 -26.56
CA GLY A 192 17.41 -9.99 -27.80
C GLY A 192 18.26 -10.27 -29.06
N ASP A 193 19.47 -10.79 -28.88
CA ASP A 193 20.44 -11.19 -29.91
C ASP A 193 20.45 -12.70 -30.23
N GLY A 194 19.60 -13.50 -29.60
CA GLY A 194 19.58 -14.95 -29.76
C GLY A 194 20.46 -15.73 -28.80
N ALA A 195 21.22 -15.07 -27.91
CA ALA A 195 22.11 -15.75 -26.96
C ALA A 195 21.36 -16.25 -25.71
N PRO A 196 21.70 -17.42 -25.16
CA PRO A 196 21.12 -17.89 -23.91
C PRO A 196 21.51 -16.95 -22.75
N SER A 197 20.51 -16.39 -22.06
CA SER A 197 20.72 -15.59 -20.85
C SER A 197 21.15 -16.49 -19.69
N ALA A 198 22.26 -16.15 -19.03
CA ALA A 198 22.74 -16.83 -17.82
C ALA A 198 21.73 -16.74 -16.64
N THR A 199 20.82 -15.76 -16.68
CA THR A 199 19.78 -15.54 -15.68
C THR A 199 18.41 -16.08 -16.12
N GLY A 200 18.26 -16.46 -17.39
CA GLY A 200 16.96 -16.77 -18.01
C GLY A 200 16.07 -15.55 -18.23
N LEU A 201 16.60 -14.34 -17.99
CA LEU A 201 15.94 -13.05 -18.18
C LEU A 201 16.78 -12.17 -19.11
N ASP A 202 16.11 -11.38 -19.93
CA ASP A 202 16.74 -10.30 -20.68
C ASP A 202 17.29 -9.20 -19.72
N PRO A 203 18.41 -8.52 -20.03
CA PRO A 203 18.97 -7.47 -19.18
C PRO A 203 18.01 -6.34 -18.79
N TRP A 204 17.10 -5.93 -19.67
CA TRP A 204 16.11 -4.90 -19.35
C TRP A 204 15.09 -5.43 -18.33
N ALA A 205 14.64 -6.67 -18.50
CA ALA A 205 13.77 -7.35 -17.52
C ALA A 205 14.43 -7.48 -16.13
N GLU A 206 15.71 -7.84 -16.09
CA GLU A 206 16.49 -7.94 -14.86
C GLU A 206 16.62 -6.58 -14.15
N GLN A 207 16.89 -5.51 -14.90
CA GLN A 207 16.92 -4.15 -14.35
C GLN A 207 15.56 -3.74 -13.77
N LEU A 208 14.46 -4.00 -14.49
CA LEU A 208 13.11 -3.65 -14.02
C LEU A 208 12.73 -4.42 -12.76
N LEU A 209 13.05 -5.71 -12.69
CA LEU A 209 12.83 -6.54 -11.50
C LEU A 209 13.65 -6.06 -10.30
N GLY A 210 14.90 -5.67 -10.51
CA GLY A 210 15.73 -5.06 -9.46
C GLY A 210 15.11 -3.76 -8.92
N ARG A 211 14.60 -2.90 -9.81
CA ARG A 211 13.88 -1.67 -9.42
C ARG A 211 12.60 -1.98 -8.64
N PHE A 212 11.85 -2.99 -9.06
CA PHE A 212 10.65 -3.43 -8.33
C PHE A 212 11.00 -3.96 -6.94
N ALA A 213 12.04 -4.76 -6.81
CA ALA A 213 12.52 -5.27 -5.52
C ALA A 213 12.96 -4.12 -4.59
N ALA A 214 13.70 -3.15 -5.09
CA ALA A 214 14.08 -1.96 -4.32
C ALA A 214 12.85 -1.14 -3.89
N LEU A 215 11.85 -0.98 -4.76
CA LEU A 215 10.59 -0.30 -4.45
C LEU A 215 9.79 -1.02 -3.36
N VAL A 216 9.72 -2.36 -3.42
CA VAL A 216 9.07 -3.18 -2.39
C VAL A 216 9.79 -3.03 -1.05
N ALA A 217 11.12 -3.18 -1.03
CA ALA A 217 11.92 -3.04 0.18
C ALA A 217 11.77 -1.65 0.81
N ALA A 218 11.74 -0.58 0.00
CA ALA A 218 11.54 0.78 0.49
C ALA A 218 10.13 1.04 1.03
N ARG A 219 9.12 0.23 0.66
CA ARG A 219 7.70 0.44 1.02
C ARG A 219 7.15 -0.56 2.03
N ALA A 220 7.86 -1.64 2.36
CA ALA A 220 7.27 -2.78 3.06
C ALA A 220 6.53 -2.43 4.36
N GLU A 221 7.09 -1.57 5.20
CA GLU A 221 6.46 -1.17 6.47
C GLU A 221 5.11 -0.46 6.23
N HIS A 222 5.07 0.45 5.26
CA HIS A 222 3.83 1.10 4.83
C HIS A 222 2.85 0.10 4.20
N THR A 223 3.35 -0.83 3.39
CA THR A 223 2.57 -1.87 2.74
C THR A 223 1.87 -2.76 3.77
N ALA A 224 2.59 -3.25 4.77
CA ALA A 224 2.05 -4.11 5.82
C ALA A 224 0.93 -3.40 6.61
N THR A 225 1.17 -2.15 6.99
CA THR A 225 0.17 -1.30 7.67
C THR A 225 -1.08 -1.10 6.81
N ARG A 226 -0.90 -0.71 5.54
CA ARG A 226 -2.01 -0.52 4.59
C ARG A 226 -2.82 -1.78 4.37
N ALA A 227 -2.16 -2.92 4.17
CA ALA A 227 -2.84 -4.22 3.99
C ALA A 227 -3.68 -4.58 5.21
N PHE A 228 -3.12 -4.42 6.41
CA PHE A 228 -3.82 -4.71 7.66
C PHE A 228 -5.09 -3.85 7.83
N PHE A 229 -5.00 -2.55 7.58
CA PHE A 229 -6.12 -1.63 7.79
C PHE A 229 -7.13 -1.63 6.64
N THR A 230 -6.70 -1.80 5.38
CA THR A 230 -7.59 -1.85 4.20
C THR A 230 -8.67 -2.90 4.35
N ARG A 231 -8.30 -4.11 4.76
CA ARG A 231 -9.25 -5.22 5.00
C ARG A 231 -10.32 -4.92 6.05
N ARG A 232 -10.05 -3.98 6.96
CA ARG A 232 -10.91 -3.66 8.10
C ARG A 232 -11.70 -2.37 7.90
N ALA A 233 -11.37 -1.57 6.90
CA ALA A 233 -11.89 -0.22 6.72
C ALA A 233 -13.42 -0.17 6.66
N ASP A 234 -14.05 -1.14 5.97
CA ASP A 234 -15.51 -1.14 5.78
C ASP A 234 -16.31 -1.38 7.06
N VAL A 235 -15.75 -2.12 8.02
CA VAL A 235 -16.42 -2.47 9.29
C VAL A 235 -15.83 -1.73 10.49
N TRP A 236 -14.81 -0.91 10.28
CA TRP A 236 -14.06 -0.27 11.35
C TRP A 236 -14.95 0.62 12.20
N GLU A 237 -15.78 1.44 11.56
CA GLU A 237 -16.60 2.41 12.27
C GLU A 237 -17.80 1.79 12.96
N GLU A 238 -18.42 0.77 12.34
CA GLU A 238 -19.47 -0.01 12.99
C GLU A 238 -18.96 -0.71 14.26
N ARG A 239 -17.75 -1.29 14.19
CA ARG A 239 -17.14 -2.00 15.31
C ARG A 239 -16.79 -1.09 16.48
N PHE A 240 -16.35 0.14 16.20
CA PHE A 240 -15.74 1.02 17.18
C PHE A 240 -16.53 2.32 17.44
N ALA A 241 -17.77 2.44 16.92
CA ALA A 241 -18.64 3.60 17.13
C ALA A 241 -18.81 3.99 18.61
N HIS A 242 -18.86 3.00 19.50
CA HIS A 242 -18.97 3.18 20.95
C HIS A 242 -17.81 3.99 21.57
N GLN A 243 -16.68 4.16 20.86
CA GLN A 243 -15.53 4.91 21.33
C GLN A 243 -15.66 6.42 21.10
N THR A 244 -16.67 6.88 20.35
CA THR A 244 -16.84 8.31 20.00
C THR A 244 -16.79 9.25 21.21
N PRO A 245 -17.50 8.97 22.34
CA PRO A 245 -17.44 9.85 23.52
C PRO A 245 -16.03 9.99 24.11
N ALA A 246 -15.21 8.93 24.03
CA ALA A 246 -13.83 8.97 24.52
C ALA A 246 -12.94 9.84 23.62
N TYR A 247 -13.14 9.80 22.31
CA TYR A 247 -12.45 10.70 21.36
C TYR A 247 -12.86 12.16 21.58
N GLU A 248 -14.15 12.43 21.78
CA GLU A 248 -14.65 13.79 22.08
C GLU A 248 -14.04 14.34 23.38
N ALA A 249 -14.03 13.53 24.44
CA ALA A 249 -13.41 13.89 25.70
C ALA A 249 -11.91 14.15 25.57
N ALA A 250 -11.18 13.33 24.79
CA ALA A 250 -9.76 13.53 24.53
C ALA A 250 -9.49 14.81 23.73
N VAL A 251 -10.24 15.06 22.65
CA VAL A 251 -10.10 16.30 21.85
C VAL A 251 -10.41 17.54 22.70
N ALA A 252 -11.37 17.47 23.63
CA ALA A 252 -11.66 18.57 24.55
C ALA A 252 -10.43 18.98 25.39
N ARG A 253 -9.54 18.02 25.74
CA ARG A 253 -8.28 18.30 26.47
C ARG A 253 -7.26 19.08 25.64
N MET A 254 -7.36 19.12 24.31
CA MET A 254 -6.45 19.92 23.48
C MET A 254 -6.56 21.42 23.76
N ARG A 255 -7.75 21.90 24.20
CA ARG A 255 -8.01 23.31 24.54
C ARG A 255 -7.64 24.30 23.41
N MET A 256 -7.89 23.92 22.16
CA MET A 256 -7.55 24.75 21.00
C MET A 256 -8.39 26.02 20.93
N ARG A 257 -7.80 27.08 20.34
CA ARG A 257 -8.49 28.35 20.10
C ARG A 257 -9.34 28.29 18.81
N PRO A 258 -10.53 28.92 18.78
CA PRO A 258 -11.30 29.08 17.55
C PRO A 258 -10.51 29.82 16.46
N GLY A 259 -10.64 29.38 15.21
CA GLY A 259 -9.83 29.84 14.07
C GLY A 259 -8.49 29.12 13.91
N GLY A 260 -8.17 28.19 14.81
CA GLY A 260 -6.95 27.37 14.75
C GLY A 260 -6.92 26.40 13.57
N ARG A 261 -5.76 25.74 13.42
CA ARG A 261 -5.50 24.72 12.40
C ARG A 261 -5.11 23.45 13.13
N ALA A 262 -5.92 22.42 12.95
CA ALA A 262 -5.77 21.14 13.61
C ALA A 262 -5.47 20.05 12.59
N VAL A 263 -4.69 19.06 13.00
CA VAL A 263 -4.44 17.86 12.22
C VAL A 263 -4.72 16.61 13.05
N ASP A 264 -5.37 15.62 12.43
CA ASP A 264 -5.54 14.25 12.95
C ASP A 264 -4.59 13.32 12.18
N LEU A 265 -3.57 12.80 12.86
CA LEU A 265 -2.52 11.97 12.27
C LEU A 265 -2.83 10.49 12.51
N GLY A 266 -2.95 9.73 11.42
CA GLY A 266 -3.51 8.38 11.46
C GLY A 266 -5.02 8.44 11.68
N CYS A 267 -5.70 9.36 11.01
CA CYS A 267 -7.11 9.68 11.28
C CYS A 267 -8.07 8.50 11.04
N GLY A 268 -7.64 7.47 10.29
CA GLY A 268 -8.45 6.31 9.97
C GLY A 268 -9.76 6.70 9.29
N THR A 269 -10.86 6.26 9.89
CA THR A 269 -12.25 6.60 9.50
C THR A 269 -12.69 8.01 9.95
N GLY A 270 -11.77 8.82 10.48
CA GLY A 270 -11.96 10.23 10.82
C GLY A 270 -12.79 10.48 12.09
N ARG A 271 -12.66 9.62 13.12
CA ARG A 271 -13.49 9.71 14.33
C ARG A 271 -13.29 10.99 15.14
N ALA A 272 -12.06 11.52 15.18
CA ALA A 272 -11.78 12.79 15.87
C ALA A 272 -12.22 14.03 15.07
N MET A 273 -12.44 13.89 13.76
CA MET A 273 -12.67 15.02 12.85
C MET A 273 -13.85 15.92 13.27
N PRO A 274 -15.03 15.40 13.69
CA PRO A 274 -16.13 16.26 14.13
C PRO A 274 -15.79 17.06 15.40
N ALA A 275 -15.15 16.43 16.38
CA ALA A 275 -14.77 17.07 17.64
C ALA A 275 -13.71 18.16 17.41
N LEU A 276 -12.70 17.86 16.56
CA LEU A 276 -11.69 18.84 16.15
C LEU A 276 -12.33 20.02 15.43
N ARG A 277 -13.28 19.74 14.52
CA ARG A 277 -14.02 20.76 13.78
C ARG A 277 -14.83 21.66 14.71
N ALA A 278 -15.51 21.07 15.69
CA ALA A 278 -16.27 21.82 16.69
C ALA A 278 -15.36 22.75 17.51
N GLN A 279 -14.17 22.29 17.90
CA GLN A 279 -13.24 23.06 18.72
C GLN A 279 -12.60 24.24 17.96
N VAL A 280 -12.17 24.05 16.71
CA VAL A 280 -11.58 25.14 15.91
C VAL A 280 -12.63 26.08 15.30
N GLY A 281 -13.90 25.67 15.26
CA GLY A 281 -15.01 26.48 14.77
C GLY A 281 -14.95 26.79 13.27
N THR A 282 -15.92 27.55 12.76
CA THR A 282 -16.15 27.72 11.31
C THR A 282 -14.98 28.35 10.55
N ARG A 283 -14.24 29.25 11.20
CA ARG A 283 -13.05 29.93 10.66
C ARG A 283 -11.76 29.11 10.78
N GLY A 284 -11.78 28.01 11.52
CA GLY A 284 -10.64 27.11 11.67
C GLY A 284 -10.57 26.08 10.55
N GLN A 285 -9.49 25.29 10.54
CA GLN A 285 -9.25 24.23 9.57
C GLN A 285 -8.90 22.92 10.26
N VAL A 286 -9.37 21.81 9.70
CA VAL A 286 -9.02 20.45 10.14
C VAL A 286 -8.51 19.67 8.92
N ILE A 287 -7.43 18.92 9.11
CA ILE A 287 -6.89 18.00 8.11
C ILE A 287 -6.70 16.63 8.75
N GLY A 288 -7.23 15.58 8.16
CA GLY A 288 -6.93 14.20 8.53
C GLY A 288 -5.89 13.62 7.58
N PHE A 289 -4.82 13.05 8.12
CA PHE A 289 -3.86 12.26 7.35
C PHE A 289 -3.96 10.79 7.74
N ASP A 290 -3.98 9.91 6.75
CA ASP A 290 -3.80 8.47 6.95
C ASP A 290 -3.03 7.90 5.77
N VAL A 291 -2.20 6.89 6.00
CA VAL A 291 -1.46 6.26 4.89
C VAL A 291 -2.35 5.29 4.10
N THR A 292 -3.50 4.89 4.65
CA THR A 292 -4.41 3.85 4.12
C THR A 292 -5.58 4.47 3.35
N PRO A 293 -5.59 4.42 2.01
CA PRO A 293 -6.64 5.05 1.20
C PRO A 293 -8.04 4.52 1.52
N ALA A 294 -8.17 3.22 1.81
CA ALA A 294 -9.46 2.61 2.17
C ALA A 294 -10.05 3.19 3.46
N MET A 295 -9.22 3.58 4.43
CA MET A 295 -9.68 4.26 5.65
C MET A 295 -10.23 5.65 5.34
N LEU A 296 -9.54 6.41 4.49
CA LEU A 296 -10.00 7.72 4.04
C LEU A 296 -11.29 7.63 3.22
N ALA A 297 -11.42 6.62 2.36
CA ALA A 297 -12.64 6.35 1.61
C ALA A 297 -13.81 6.02 2.56
N ALA A 298 -13.56 5.24 3.61
CA ALA A 298 -14.55 4.99 4.66
C ALA A 298 -14.92 6.28 5.42
N ALA A 299 -13.94 7.12 5.75
CA ALA A 299 -14.18 8.43 6.37
C ALA A 299 -15.09 9.32 5.51
N VAL A 300 -14.89 9.36 4.19
CA VAL A 300 -15.78 10.07 3.25
C VAL A 300 -17.19 9.49 3.27
N ARG A 301 -17.36 8.17 3.28
CA ARG A 301 -18.70 7.54 3.39
C ARG A 301 -19.41 7.90 4.70
N HIS A 302 -18.66 8.19 5.76
CA HIS A 302 -19.19 8.69 7.04
C HIS A 302 -19.28 10.23 7.10
N GLY A 303 -19.11 10.93 5.98
CA GLY A 303 -19.24 12.39 5.86
C GLY A 303 -18.15 13.19 6.57
N ARG A 304 -16.98 12.58 6.82
CA ARG A 304 -15.87 13.25 7.54
C ARG A 304 -15.18 14.34 6.74
N ASP A 305 -15.31 14.30 5.42
CA ASP A 305 -14.91 15.36 4.49
C ASP A 305 -15.69 16.67 4.67
N HIS A 306 -16.87 16.64 5.29
CA HIS A 306 -17.59 17.86 5.69
C HIS A 306 -16.94 18.57 6.90
N HIS A 307 -16.10 17.87 7.66
CA HIS A 307 -15.44 18.41 8.85
C HIS A 307 -14.01 18.89 8.59
N GLY A 308 -13.41 18.52 7.45
CA GLY A 308 -12.05 18.88 7.11
C GLY A 308 -11.57 18.21 5.82
N ARG A 309 -10.31 18.45 5.44
CA ARG A 309 -9.69 17.76 4.31
C ARG A 309 -9.14 16.41 4.74
N LEU A 310 -9.24 15.41 3.88
CA LEU A 310 -8.67 14.08 4.09
C LEU A 310 -7.57 13.87 3.06
N LEU A 311 -6.36 13.49 3.49
CA LEU A 311 -5.19 13.37 2.63
C LEU A 311 -4.42 12.08 2.91
N ALA A 312 -4.10 11.35 1.85
CA ALA A 312 -3.22 10.19 1.95
C ALA A 312 -1.77 10.66 2.10
N ALA A 313 -1.16 10.47 3.27
CA ALA A 313 0.25 10.82 3.49
C ALA A 313 0.90 9.99 4.61
N ASP A 314 2.22 9.87 4.52
CA ASP A 314 3.06 9.35 5.59
C ASP A 314 3.25 10.43 6.67
N CYS A 315 2.87 10.10 7.92
CA CYS A 315 2.95 11.01 9.05
C CYS A 315 4.39 11.22 9.55
N THR A 316 5.38 10.50 9.01
CA THR A 316 6.81 10.76 9.23
C THR A 316 7.38 11.83 8.28
N ARG A 317 6.63 12.22 7.24
CA ARG A 317 6.97 13.29 6.29
C ARG A 317 5.71 13.94 5.72
N LEU A 318 5.17 14.91 6.45
CA LEU A 318 3.94 15.59 6.14
C LEU A 318 4.13 16.63 5.02
N PRO A 319 3.19 16.72 4.05
CA PRO A 319 3.20 17.71 2.97
C PRO A 319 2.71 19.09 3.48
N LEU A 320 3.31 19.57 4.58
CA LEU A 320 2.94 20.79 5.27
C LEU A 320 4.16 21.69 5.46
N ALA A 321 3.93 23.00 5.40
CA ALA A 321 4.94 23.98 5.79
C ALA A 321 5.32 23.82 7.28
N GLY A 322 6.53 24.26 7.64
CA GLY A 322 6.93 24.30 9.05
C GLY A 322 6.06 25.29 9.85
N ARG A 323 5.89 25.02 11.14
CA ARG A 323 5.25 25.92 12.12
C ARG A 323 3.85 26.42 11.72
N CYS A 324 3.02 25.55 11.16
CA CYS A 324 1.68 25.90 10.68
C CYS A 324 0.52 25.26 11.47
N MET A 325 0.76 24.24 12.28
CA MET A 325 -0.32 23.54 13.00
C MET A 325 -0.42 23.99 14.45
N HIS A 326 -1.61 24.39 14.88
CA HIS A 326 -1.88 24.82 16.25
C HIS A 326 -2.29 23.64 17.15
N GLY A 327 -2.82 22.56 16.57
CA GLY A 327 -3.12 21.33 17.28
C GLY A 327 -2.82 20.09 16.45
N ILE A 328 -2.21 19.10 17.08
CA ILE A 328 -1.92 17.79 16.51
C ILE A 328 -2.59 16.75 17.41
N PHE A 329 -3.52 16.00 16.85
CA PHE A 329 -4.16 14.86 17.51
C PHE A 329 -3.68 13.58 16.83
N SER A 330 -3.41 12.53 17.62
CA SER A 330 -3.00 11.23 17.10
C SER A 330 -3.55 10.14 18.01
N ALA A 331 -4.45 9.30 17.49
CA ALA A 331 -5.02 8.19 18.25
C ALA A 331 -4.44 6.84 17.80
N GLY A 332 -3.65 6.21 18.67
CA GLY A 332 -3.09 4.86 18.43
C GLY A 332 -2.06 4.74 17.29
N LEU A 333 -1.74 5.81 16.55
CA LEU A 333 -0.78 5.75 15.43
C LEU A 333 0.64 5.43 15.89
N LEU A 334 1.09 5.98 17.03
CA LEU A 334 2.51 5.94 17.42
C LEU A 334 3.03 4.49 17.59
N ASP A 335 2.19 3.57 18.05
CA ASP A 335 2.54 2.14 18.19
C ASP A 335 2.67 1.40 16.83
N HIS A 336 2.17 2.01 15.75
CA HIS A 336 2.19 1.45 14.39
C HIS A 336 3.32 2.03 13.52
N LEU A 337 4.08 2.99 14.05
CA LEU A 337 5.18 3.62 13.31
C LEU A 337 6.48 2.82 13.51
N PRO A 338 7.24 2.57 12.44
CA PRO A 338 8.51 1.86 12.51
C PRO A 338 9.58 2.68 13.24
N ASP A 339 9.60 3.99 13.00
CA ASP A 339 10.43 4.95 13.72
C ASP A 339 9.57 6.11 14.26
N PRO A 340 9.01 5.94 15.47
CA PRO A 340 8.19 6.99 16.09
C PRO A 340 8.99 8.26 16.42
N HIS A 341 10.32 8.20 16.55
CA HIS A 341 11.13 9.39 16.78
C HIS A 341 11.21 10.28 15.53
N THR A 342 11.28 9.68 14.33
CA THR A 342 11.16 10.44 13.08
C THR A 342 9.81 11.15 12.98
N ALA A 343 8.72 10.49 13.37
CA ALA A 343 7.40 11.12 13.40
C ALA A 343 7.33 12.28 14.41
N LEU A 344 7.80 12.10 15.65
CA LEU A 344 7.80 13.17 16.65
C LEU A 344 8.59 14.41 16.18
N ARG A 345 9.74 14.21 15.50
CA ARG A 345 10.50 15.30 14.86
C ARG A 345 9.69 16.01 13.78
N GLU A 346 9.01 15.25 12.93
CA GLU A 346 8.17 15.81 11.86
C GLU A 346 6.97 16.58 12.41
N TRP A 347 6.34 16.06 13.47
CA TRP A 347 5.20 16.70 14.14
C TRP A 347 5.64 17.98 14.84
N ALA A 348 6.83 17.98 15.43
CA ALA A 348 7.46 19.20 15.92
C ALA A 348 7.74 20.20 14.78
N ARG A 349 8.24 19.76 13.62
CA ARG A 349 8.52 20.65 12.48
C ARG A 349 7.28 21.42 12.04
N VAL A 350 6.13 20.75 11.94
CA VAL A 350 4.87 21.38 11.48
C VAL A 350 4.14 22.15 12.58
N SER A 351 4.44 21.90 13.86
CA SER A 351 3.78 22.55 15.00
C SER A 351 4.18 24.02 15.16
N ALA A 352 3.18 24.89 15.37
CA ALA A 352 3.34 26.30 15.70
C ALA A 352 4.04 26.48 17.07
N GLY A 353 4.52 27.69 17.35
CA GLY A 353 5.27 27.98 18.59
C GLY A 353 4.46 27.77 19.88
N ASP A 354 3.14 27.86 19.81
CA ASP A 354 2.18 27.60 20.90
C ASP A 354 1.33 26.34 20.63
N GLY A 355 1.81 25.45 19.75
CA GLY A 355 1.07 24.27 19.33
C GLY A 355 0.91 23.24 20.44
N VAL A 356 -0.20 22.49 20.38
CA VAL A 356 -0.49 21.35 21.27
C VAL A 356 -0.41 20.03 20.51
N LEU A 357 0.19 19.03 21.12
CA LEU A 357 0.15 17.63 20.70
C LEU A 357 -0.69 16.85 21.72
N LEU A 358 -1.61 16.02 21.23
CA LEU A 358 -2.37 15.11 22.07
C LEU A 358 -2.32 13.70 21.48
N LEU A 359 -1.68 12.80 22.23
CA LEU A 359 -1.64 11.37 21.97
C LEU A 359 -2.77 10.72 22.75
N PHE A 360 -3.53 9.87 22.09
CA PHE A 360 -4.70 9.23 22.69
C PHE A 360 -4.80 7.76 22.33
N HIS A 361 -5.37 6.95 23.21
CA HIS A 361 -5.89 5.64 22.86
C HIS A 361 -7.09 5.31 23.76
N PRO A 362 -8.18 4.70 23.25
CA PRO A 362 -9.38 4.37 24.05
C PRO A 362 -9.17 3.15 24.97
N SER A 363 -7.94 2.87 25.37
CA SER A 363 -7.54 1.77 26.25
C SER A 363 -6.15 2.10 26.79
N GLY A 364 -5.92 1.89 28.08
CA GLY A 364 -4.61 2.07 28.70
C GLY A 364 -3.60 1.01 28.25
N ARG A 365 -2.31 1.25 28.51
CA ARG A 365 -1.22 0.39 28.02
C ARG A 365 -1.32 -1.04 28.56
N ALA A 366 -1.65 -1.19 29.85
CA ALA A 366 -1.81 -2.50 30.49
C ALA A 366 -2.95 -3.32 29.85
N GLU A 367 -4.06 -2.67 29.53
CA GLU A 367 -5.21 -3.32 28.88
C GLU A 367 -4.86 -3.80 27.47
N ARG A 368 -4.12 -2.99 26.70
CA ARG A 368 -3.65 -3.38 25.37
C ARG A 368 -2.70 -4.58 25.43
N ALA A 369 -1.74 -4.56 26.35
CA ALA A 369 -0.82 -5.69 26.55
C ALA A 369 -1.58 -6.98 26.91
N ALA A 370 -2.52 -6.89 27.84
CA ALA A 370 -3.36 -8.02 28.27
C ALA A 370 -4.21 -8.60 27.13
N ARG A 371 -4.79 -7.76 26.24
CA ARG A 371 -5.55 -8.24 25.05
C ARG A 371 -4.72 -9.10 24.11
N HIS A 372 -3.40 -8.90 24.10
CA HIS A 372 -2.46 -9.68 23.30
C HIS A 372 -1.79 -10.82 24.09
N GLY A 373 -2.18 -11.04 25.35
CA GLY A 373 -1.58 -12.04 26.23
C GLY A 373 -0.12 -11.75 26.55
N ARG A 374 0.28 -10.46 26.54
CA ARG A 374 1.66 -10.02 26.76
C ARG A 374 1.76 -9.24 28.07
N PRO A 375 2.92 -9.30 28.77
CA PRO A 375 3.19 -8.37 29.85
C PRO A 375 3.37 -6.95 29.30
N LEU A 376 3.28 -5.96 30.19
CA LEU A 376 3.70 -4.59 29.86
C LEU A 376 5.18 -4.58 29.45
N ASP A 377 5.46 -4.01 28.29
CA ASP A 377 6.82 -3.86 27.78
C ASP A 377 7.50 -2.64 28.45
N PRO A 378 8.64 -2.81 29.14
CA PRO A 378 9.42 -1.69 29.67
C PRO A 378 9.94 -0.74 28.58
N GLY A 379 10.15 -1.23 27.36
CA GLY A 379 10.63 -0.46 26.20
C GLY A 379 9.53 0.26 25.42
N ASP A 380 8.26 0.12 25.82
CA ASP A 380 7.14 0.80 25.16
C ASP A 380 7.30 2.32 25.29
N LEU A 381 7.36 2.98 24.13
CA LEU A 381 7.56 4.42 24.02
C LEU A 381 6.49 5.22 24.75
N LEU A 382 5.26 4.71 24.85
CA LEU A 382 4.16 5.41 25.53
C LEU A 382 4.26 5.38 27.06
N ALA A 383 5.21 4.64 27.63
CA ALA A 383 5.51 4.77 29.05
C ALA A 383 6.03 6.17 29.37
N GLU A 384 5.52 6.80 30.44
CA GLU A 384 5.91 8.18 30.79
C GLU A 384 7.43 8.40 30.81
N GLY A 385 8.19 7.47 31.40
CA GLY A 385 9.65 7.53 31.47
C GLY A 385 10.38 7.46 30.12
N ASN A 386 9.73 6.92 29.08
CA ASN A 386 10.26 6.84 27.72
C ASN A 386 9.69 7.96 26.83
N LEU A 387 8.40 8.28 27.00
CA LEU A 387 7.69 9.28 26.22
C LEU A 387 8.19 10.68 26.50
N ARG A 388 8.39 11.02 27.78
CA ARG A 388 8.86 12.34 28.20
C ARG A 388 10.18 12.73 27.53
N PRO A 389 11.27 11.95 27.62
CA PRO A 389 12.52 12.30 26.94
C PRO A 389 12.38 12.31 25.41
N ALA A 390 11.56 11.44 24.81
CA ALA A 390 11.31 11.46 23.37
C ALA A 390 10.60 12.74 22.89
N LEU A 391 9.67 13.26 23.70
CA LEU A 391 9.02 14.55 23.46
C LEU A 391 9.99 15.72 23.67
N GLU A 392 10.75 15.72 24.77
CA GLU A 392 11.69 16.80 25.10
C GLU A 392 12.79 16.96 24.04
N THR A 393 13.37 15.86 23.57
CA THR A 393 14.38 15.86 22.49
C THR A 393 13.86 16.40 21.16
N THR A 394 12.53 16.47 20.98
CA THR A 394 11.87 17.00 19.79
C THR A 394 11.19 18.36 20.04
N GLY A 395 11.43 18.98 21.20
CA GLY A 395 10.98 20.33 21.52
C GLY A 395 9.55 20.41 22.07
N TRP A 396 9.01 19.29 22.57
CA TRP A 396 7.73 19.22 23.24
C TRP A 396 7.91 19.10 24.76
N HIS A 397 7.03 19.76 25.52
CA HIS A 397 6.95 19.63 26.96
C HIS A 397 5.68 18.88 27.35
N LEU A 398 5.83 17.69 27.95
CA LEU A 398 4.72 16.87 28.43
C LEU A 398 4.07 17.52 29.65
N ASP A 399 2.79 17.91 29.53
CA ASP A 399 2.05 18.64 30.56
C ASP A 399 0.93 17.85 31.25
N GLU A 400 0.31 16.90 30.55
CA GLU A 400 -0.65 15.95 31.13
C GLU A 400 -0.29 14.53 30.66
N TYR A 401 -0.34 13.56 31.57
CA TYR A 401 -0.14 12.14 31.28
C TYR A 401 -1.12 11.32 32.11
N GLU A 402 -1.89 10.47 31.43
CA GLU A 402 -2.84 9.55 32.02
C GLU A 402 -2.70 8.18 31.34
N ASP A 403 -2.40 7.14 32.12
CA ASP A 403 -2.41 5.74 31.67
C ASP A 403 -3.28 4.94 32.64
N ALA A 404 -4.55 4.79 32.29
CA ALA A 404 -5.58 4.23 33.15
C ALA A 404 -6.37 3.12 32.44
N ALA A 405 -7.13 2.34 33.21
CA ALA A 405 -8.09 1.42 32.62
C ALA A 405 -9.11 2.20 31.77
N GLY A 406 -9.27 1.85 30.49
CA GLY A 406 -10.19 2.53 29.57
C GLY A 406 -9.60 3.68 28.74
N HIS A 407 -8.43 4.23 29.07
CA HIS A 407 -7.76 5.21 28.20
C HIS A 407 -6.27 5.40 28.47
N PHE A 408 -5.57 5.83 27.42
CA PHE A 408 -4.27 6.47 27.49
C PHE A 408 -4.39 7.87 26.91
N LEU A 409 -3.79 8.86 27.58
CA LEU A 409 -3.74 10.24 27.10
C LEU A 409 -2.41 10.88 27.51
N ALA A 410 -1.73 11.49 26.55
CA ALA A 410 -0.58 12.34 26.81
C ALA A 410 -0.73 13.65 26.04
N ARG A 411 -0.72 14.78 26.77
CA ARG A 411 -0.78 16.12 26.19
C ARG A 411 0.56 16.80 26.36
N ALA A 412 1.06 17.37 25.28
CA ALA A 412 2.32 18.09 25.26
C ALA A 412 2.15 19.42 24.52
N VAL A 413 2.96 20.41 24.89
CA VAL A 413 2.91 21.75 24.32
C VAL A 413 4.28 22.19 23.83
N ARG A 414 4.29 23.10 22.86
CA ARG A 414 5.50 23.82 22.45
C ARG A 414 5.75 24.96 23.41
N LEU A 415 6.97 25.01 23.94
CA LEU A 415 7.50 26.18 24.62
C LEU A 415 8.17 27.03 23.53
N GLY A 416 7.69 28.27 23.37
CA GLY A 416 7.96 29.13 22.22
C GLY A 416 9.41 29.53 22.00
#